data_AF-A0A832UXS7-F1
#
_entry.id   AF-A0A832UXS7-F1
#
_cell.length_a   1.000
_cell.length_b   1.000
_cell.length_c   1.000
_cell.angle_alpha   90.00
_cell.angle_beta   90.00
_cell.angle_gamma   90.00
#
_symmetry.space_group_name_H-M   'P 1'
#
loop_
_entity.id
_entity.type
_entity.pdbx_description
1 polymer ?
#
loop_
_entity_poly.entity_id
_entity_poly.type
_entity_poly.pdbx_seq_one_letter_code
_entity_poly.pdbx_strand_id
1 'polypeptide(L)'
;MAILVRGESLSLQAAEPRKAVFAYLNIETINFKSESLERAEIQFLVNKSWLTKNGFAENDVSLLRYSKNWQKLKTERVGSVGDKLTYKAVSSGLSTFAIYAEGKVLAAEEVEKAPEVVTEEEAQSTITKEVEKKEEVKGKIPIAVYLISILLIAVTVVILIAQKMKKEKAS
;
A
#
# COMPACT_ATOMS: atom_id res chain seq x y z
N MET A 1 24.61 -18.82 -12.24
CA MET A 1 23.24 -18.54 -12.71
C MET A 1 22.97 -17.07 -12.45
N ALA A 2 22.66 -16.29 -13.49
CA ALA A 2 22.47 -14.84 -13.37
C ALA A 2 21.04 -14.48 -13.80
N ILE A 3 20.40 -13.59 -13.05
CA ILE A 3 19.06 -13.06 -13.31
C ILE A 3 19.19 -11.55 -13.43
N LEU A 4 18.74 -10.99 -14.54
CA LEU A 4 18.75 -9.55 -14.77
C LEU A 4 17.36 -8.98 -14.47
N VAL A 5 17.29 -7.95 -13.62
CA VAL A 5 16.06 -7.21 -13.35
C VAL A 5 16.20 -5.81 -13.91
N ARG A 6 15.35 -5.44 -14.88
CA ARG A 6 15.28 -4.07 -15.43
C ARG A 6 13.93 -3.45 -15.07
N GLY A 7 13.98 -2.26 -14.48
CA GLY A 7 12.80 -1.41 -14.28
C GLY A 7 12.69 -0.45 -15.46
N GLU A 8 11.62 -0.56 -16.24
CA GLU A 8 11.38 0.30 -17.40
C GLU A 8 10.13 1.15 -17.18
N SER A 9 10.22 2.45 -17.47
CA SER A 9 9.05 3.32 -17.62
C SER A 9 8.51 3.19 -19.05
N LEU A 10 7.99 2.00 -19.40
CA LEU A 10 7.47 1.73 -20.74
C LEU A 10 6.24 2.58 -21.05
N SER A 11 6.35 3.43 -22.06
CA SER A 11 5.21 4.07 -22.73
C SER A 11 4.55 3.07 -23.69
N LEU A 12 3.75 2.15 -23.16
CA LEU A 12 2.92 1.27 -23.99
C LEU A 12 1.56 1.94 -24.23
N GLN A 13 1.28 2.24 -25.50
CA GLN A 13 0.03 2.83 -25.97
C GLN A 13 -1.10 1.79 -25.89
N ALA A 14 -1.77 1.67 -24.74
CA ALA A 14 -3.05 0.96 -24.60
C ALA A 14 -3.86 1.62 -23.47
N ALA A 15 -5.14 1.86 -23.74
CA ALA A 15 -6.09 2.59 -22.89
C ALA A 15 -6.34 1.90 -21.53
N GLU A 16 -6.77 2.70 -20.54
CA GLU A 16 -7.07 2.40 -19.10
C GLU A 16 -5.94 2.74 -18.09
N PRO A 17 -6.26 3.19 -16.86
CA PRO A 17 -5.57 4.30 -16.23
C PRO A 17 -4.20 3.90 -15.68
N ARG A 18 -3.15 4.59 -16.15
CA ARG A 18 -1.79 4.62 -15.56
C ARG A 18 -1.74 4.72 -14.03
N LYS A 19 -2.83 5.19 -13.39
CA LYS A 19 -2.96 5.27 -11.93
C LYS A 19 -2.84 3.91 -11.24
N ALA A 20 -3.25 2.81 -11.89
CA ALA A 20 -3.30 1.50 -11.27
C ALA A 20 -1.96 0.74 -11.32
N VAL A 21 -0.98 1.17 -12.12
CA VAL A 21 0.34 0.51 -12.19
C VAL A 21 1.38 1.34 -11.44
N PHE A 22 2.03 0.72 -10.47
CA PHE A 22 3.13 1.31 -9.71
C PHE A 22 4.45 1.27 -10.49
N ALA A 23 4.78 0.10 -11.04
CA ALA A 23 6.01 -0.12 -11.80
C ALA A 23 5.92 -1.37 -12.67
N TYR A 24 6.69 -1.38 -13.75
CA TYR A 24 6.98 -2.57 -14.54
C TYR A 24 8.37 -3.10 -14.19
N LEU A 25 8.50 -4.43 -14.21
CA LEU A 25 9.77 -5.11 -13.99
C LEU A 25 9.90 -6.24 -15.00
N ASN A 26 11.02 -6.28 -15.71
CA ASN A 26 11.34 -7.35 -16.64
C ASN A 26 12.43 -8.23 -16.02
N ILE A 27 12.16 -9.54 -15.91
CA ILE A 27 13.09 -10.52 -15.37
C ILE A 27 13.44 -11.54 -16.44
N GLU A 28 14.71 -11.53 -16.86
CA GLU A 28 15.22 -12.41 -17.91
C GLU A 28 16.23 -13.42 -17.35
N THR A 29 16.26 -14.59 -17.98
CA THR A 29 17.21 -15.66 -17.68
C THR A 29 18.38 -15.61 -18.64
N ILE A 30 19.59 -15.80 -18.12
CA ILE A 30 20.80 -15.95 -18.94
C ILE A 30 21.26 -17.40 -18.81
N ASN A 31 21.45 -18.08 -19.95
CA ASN A 31 21.93 -19.47 -20.09
C ASN A 31 20.91 -20.60 -19.83
N PHE A 32 19.64 -20.28 -19.62
CA PHE A 32 18.56 -21.28 -19.57
C PHE A 32 17.23 -20.66 -19.96
N LYS A 33 16.26 -21.51 -20.31
CA LYS A 33 14.93 -21.09 -20.75
C LYS A 33 14.08 -20.69 -19.55
N SER A 34 13.35 -19.58 -19.65
CA SER A 34 12.48 -19.10 -18.57
C SER A 34 11.40 -20.10 -18.18
N GLU A 35 11.00 -20.97 -19.13
CA GLU A 35 10.00 -22.02 -18.98
C GLU A 35 10.51 -23.23 -18.21
N SER A 36 11.83 -23.38 -18.01
CA SER A 36 12.37 -24.46 -17.18
C SER A 36 12.28 -24.16 -15.67
N LEU A 37 11.79 -22.98 -15.29
CA LEU A 37 11.52 -22.63 -13.90
C LEU A 37 10.09 -23.03 -13.52
N GLU A 38 9.97 -24.07 -12.70
CA GLU A 38 8.68 -24.53 -12.17
C GLU A 38 8.06 -23.50 -11.21
N ARG A 39 8.89 -22.82 -10.43
CA ARG A 39 8.45 -21.87 -9.40
C ARG A 39 9.49 -20.79 -9.16
N ALA A 40 9.03 -19.54 -9.15
CA ALA A 40 9.77 -18.37 -8.72
C ALA A 40 8.97 -17.61 -7.67
N GLU A 41 9.62 -17.21 -6.59
CA GLU A 41 9.04 -16.33 -5.57
C GLU A 41 9.60 -14.92 -5.78
N ILE A 42 8.71 -13.94 -5.93
CA ILE A 42 9.05 -12.55 -6.23
C ILE A 42 8.58 -11.70 -5.06
N GLN A 43 9.53 -11.04 -4.39
CA GLN A 43 9.27 -10.08 -3.33
C GLN A 43 9.50 -8.65 -3.82
N PHE A 44 8.57 -7.76 -3.57
CA PHE A 44 8.63 -6.36 -4.00
C PHE A 44 8.07 -5.41 -2.96
N LEU A 45 8.45 -4.13 -3.08
CA LEU A 45 8.10 -3.07 -2.15
C LEU A 45 7.24 -2.02 -2.84
N VAL A 46 6.18 -1.57 -2.17
CA VAL A 46 5.31 -0.47 -2.64
C VAL A 46 5.27 0.62 -1.57
N ASN A 47 5.42 1.88 -1.99
CA ASN A 47 5.36 3.01 -1.07
C ASN A 47 3.93 3.20 -0.55
N LYS A 48 3.75 3.33 0.77
CA LYS A 48 2.44 3.62 1.39
C LYS A 48 1.83 4.90 0.84
N SER A 49 2.67 5.92 0.61
CA SER A 49 2.25 7.21 0.05
C SER A 49 1.69 7.10 -1.36
N TRP A 50 2.18 6.17 -2.19
CA TRP A 50 1.64 5.95 -3.53
C TRP A 50 0.23 5.34 -3.46
N LEU A 51 0.00 4.38 -2.55
CA LEU A 51 -1.32 3.79 -2.34
C LEU A 51 -2.33 4.84 -1.87
N THR A 52 -2.00 5.59 -0.81
CA THR A 52 -2.87 6.65 -0.29
C THR A 52 -3.15 7.73 -1.33
N LYS A 53 -2.13 8.18 -2.08
CA LYS A 53 -2.28 9.20 -3.13
C LYS A 53 -3.20 8.75 -4.26
N ASN A 54 -3.24 7.46 -4.56
CA ASN A 54 -4.06 6.90 -5.63
C ASN A 54 -5.37 6.26 -5.14
N GLY A 55 -5.65 6.30 -3.83
CA GLY A 55 -6.91 5.79 -3.26
C GLY A 55 -6.98 4.27 -3.15
N PHE A 56 -5.85 3.58 -3.11
CA PHE A 56 -5.79 2.12 -2.95
C PHE A 56 -5.58 1.72 -1.49
N ALA A 57 -6.24 0.63 -1.08
CA ALA A 57 -5.98 -0.04 0.17
C ALA A 57 -4.69 -0.87 0.08
N GLU A 58 -4.12 -1.21 1.23
CA GLU A 58 -2.90 -2.02 1.29
C GLU A 58 -3.07 -3.43 0.70
N ASN A 59 -4.30 -3.94 0.65
CA ASN A 59 -4.62 -5.28 0.12
C ASN A 59 -4.98 -5.28 -1.37
N ASP A 60 -5.05 -4.11 -2.01
CA ASP A 60 -5.42 -3.96 -3.42
C ASP A 60 -4.26 -4.30 -4.38
N VAL A 61 -3.05 -4.45 -3.82
CA VAL A 61 -1.83 -4.68 -4.58
C VAL A 61 -1.72 -6.12 -5.06
N SER A 62 -1.35 -6.29 -6.31
CA SER A 62 -1.09 -7.58 -6.94
C SER A 62 0.04 -7.49 -7.97
N LEU A 63 0.74 -8.59 -8.19
CA LEU A 63 1.70 -8.73 -9.27
C LEU A 63 1.01 -9.34 -10.49
N LEU A 64 1.09 -8.68 -11.64
CA LEU A 64 0.68 -9.22 -12.93
C LEU A 64 1.90 -9.81 -13.63
N ARG A 65 1.75 -10.96 -14.29
CA ARG A 65 2.74 -11.53 -15.22
C ARG A 65 2.22 -11.38 -16.64
N TYR A 66 3.05 -10.88 -17.54
CA TYR A 66 2.75 -10.91 -18.97
C TYR A 66 3.20 -12.24 -19.58
N SER A 67 2.35 -12.87 -20.38
CA SER A 67 2.76 -14.03 -21.20
C SER A 67 2.26 -13.85 -22.63
N LYS A 68 0.98 -14.14 -22.86
CA LYS A 68 0.21 -13.71 -24.04
C LYS A 68 -0.73 -12.55 -23.69
N ASN A 69 -1.14 -12.49 -22.42
CA ASN A 69 -1.96 -11.46 -21.81
C ASN A 69 -1.44 -11.21 -20.37
N TRP A 70 -1.90 -10.14 -19.72
CA TRP A 70 -1.65 -9.92 -18.30
C TRP A 70 -2.42 -10.93 -17.45
N GLN A 71 -1.71 -11.62 -16.56
CA GLN A 71 -2.28 -12.61 -15.66
C GLN A 71 -1.99 -12.22 -14.22
N LYS A 72 -3.03 -12.12 -13.38
CA LYS A 72 -2.89 -11.80 -11.97
C LYS A 72 -2.31 -12.98 -11.20
N LEU A 73 -1.23 -12.74 -10.46
CA LEU A 73 -0.62 -13.72 -9.58
C LEU A 73 -1.17 -13.57 -8.16
N LYS A 74 -1.26 -14.71 -7.46
CA LYS A 74 -1.57 -14.70 -6.02
C LYS A 74 -0.48 -13.91 -5.31
N THR A 75 -0.88 -12.80 -4.68
CA THR A 75 0.01 -11.84 -4.03
C THR A 75 -0.40 -11.70 -2.58
N GLU A 76 0.56 -11.78 -1.67
CA GLU A 76 0.35 -11.71 -0.22
C GLU A 76 1.20 -10.57 0.35
N ARG A 77 0.60 -9.71 1.19
CA ARG A 77 1.36 -8.73 1.97
C ARG A 77 2.05 -9.45 3.12
N VAL A 78 3.38 -9.44 3.14
CA VAL A 78 4.19 -10.17 4.12
C VAL A 78 4.80 -9.27 5.20
N GLY A 79 4.67 -7.95 5.09
CA GLY A 79 5.11 -7.03 6.12
C GLY A 79 5.27 -5.59 5.62
N SER A 80 6.10 -4.83 6.32
CA SER A 80 6.47 -3.46 5.93
C SER A 80 7.90 -3.15 6.38
N VAL A 81 8.62 -2.35 5.58
CA VAL A 81 9.95 -1.83 5.91
C VAL A 81 9.90 -0.32 5.76
N GLY A 82 9.95 0.40 6.88
CA GLY A 82 9.82 1.87 6.91
C GLY A 82 8.47 2.35 6.36
N ASP A 83 8.53 3.19 5.33
CA ASP A 83 7.38 3.77 4.63
C ASP A 83 6.85 2.90 3.46
N LYS A 84 7.39 1.68 3.30
CA LYS A 84 7.03 0.74 2.24
C LYS A 84 6.37 -0.52 2.78
N LEU A 85 5.44 -1.07 2.01
CA LEU A 85 4.81 -2.37 2.25
C LEU A 85 5.52 -3.44 1.42
N THR A 86 5.69 -4.63 2.01
CA THR A 86 6.35 -5.77 1.39
C THR A 86 5.32 -6.78 0.93
N TYR A 87 5.39 -7.17 -0.34
CA TYR A 87 4.51 -8.14 -0.97
C TYR A 87 5.31 -9.30 -1.55
N LYS A 88 4.65 -10.45 -1.64
CA LYS A 88 5.22 -11.68 -2.15
C LYS A 88 4.26 -12.34 -3.13
N ALA A 89 4.75 -12.74 -4.29
CA ALA A 89 3.98 -13.45 -5.31
C ALA A 89 4.74 -14.67 -5.82
N VAL A 90 3.99 -15.70 -6.22
CA VAL A 90 4.54 -16.92 -6.81
C VAL A 90 4.22 -16.97 -8.29
N SER A 91 5.22 -17.24 -9.13
CA SER A 91 5.10 -17.31 -10.58
C SER A 91 5.68 -18.62 -11.11
N SER A 92 5.02 -19.24 -12.09
CA SER A 92 5.50 -20.43 -12.80
C SER A 92 6.46 -20.08 -13.95
N GLY A 93 7.47 -19.27 -13.65
CA GLY A 93 8.47 -18.78 -14.60
C GLY A 93 8.69 -17.27 -14.52
N LEU A 94 9.70 -16.80 -15.26
CA LEU A 94 10.06 -15.38 -15.35
C LEU A 94 9.44 -14.76 -16.61
N SER A 95 9.25 -13.44 -16.60
CA SER A 95 8.70 -12.66 -17.72
C SER A 95 8.81 -11.16 -17.41
N THR A 96 8.09 -10.34 -18.19
CA THR A 96 7.67 -9.01 -17.79
C THR A 96 6.54 -9.09 -16.77
N PHE A 97 6.61 -8.26 -15.73
CA PHE A 97 5.61 -8.15 -14.68
C PHE A 97 5.23 -6.69 -14.45
N ALA A 98 4.05 -6.49 -13.87
CA ALA A 98 3.57 -5.18 -13.44
C ALA A 98 3.10 -5.25 -11.99
N ILE A 99 3.58 -4.32 -11.16
CA ILE A 99 3.03 -4.09 -9.83
C ILE A 99 1.79 -3.23 -10.01
N TYR A 100 0.65 -3.82 -9.73
CA TYR A 100 -0.67 -3.25 -10.03
C TYR A 100 -1.48 -3.16 -8.74
N ALA A 101 -2.30 -2.12 -8.63
CA ALA A 101 -3.28 -1.98 -7.57
C ALA A 101 -4.64 -1.67 -8.19
N GLU A 102 -5.64 -2.48 -7.85
CA GLU A 102 -7.03 -2.20 -8.16
C GLU A 102 -7.81 -2.12 -6.87
N GLY A 103 -8.43 -0.98 -6.63
CA GLY A 103 -9.47 -0.91 -5.63
C GLY A 103 -10.58 -1.86 -6.04
N LYS A 104 -10.95 -2.80 -5.16
CA LYS A 104 -12.38 -3.11 -5.11
C LYS A 104 -13.04 -1.78 -4.77
N VAL A 105 -13.74 -1.18 -5.73
CA VAL A 105 -14.91 -0.37 -5.36
C VAL A 105 -15.61 -1.24 -4.34
N LEU A 106 -15.80 -0.75 -3.11
CA LEU A 106 -16.74 -1.39 -2.19
C LEU A 106 -17.98 -1.63 -3.04
N ALA A 107 -18.24 -2.89 -3.36
CA ALA A 107 -19.40 -3.27 -4.14
C ALA A 107 -20.58 -2.85 -3.27
N ALA A 108 -21.08 -1.63 -3.50
CA ALA A 108 -22.50 -1.40 -3.43
C ALA A 108 -23.08 -2.50 -4.30
N GLU A 109 -23.90 -3.32 -3.66
CA GLU A 109 -24.53 -4.50 -4.22
C GLU A 109 -24.89 -4.27 -5.70
N GLU A 110 -24.26 -5.03 -6.56
CA GLU A 110 -24.84 -5.36 -7.85
C GLU A 110 -26.02 -6.28 -7.53
N VAL A 111 -27.15 -5.67 -7.15
CA VAL A 111 -28.46 -6.30 -7.17
C VAL A 111 -28.79 -6.51 -8.64
N GLU A 112 -28.41 -7.69 -9.14
CA GLU A 112 -28.85 -8.18 -10.43
C GLU A 112 -30.37 -8.38 -10.39
N LYS A 113 -31.01 -7.56 -11.21
CA LYS A 113 -32.44 -7.41 -11.46
C LYS A 113 -33.05 -8.68 -12.06
N ALA A 114 -33.96 -9.34 -11.34
CA ALA A 114 -35.04 -10.14 -11.90
C ALA A 114 -36.39 -9.57 -11.41
N PRO A 115 -37.41 -9.41 -12.27
CA PRO A 115 -38.64 -8.74 -11.89
C PRO A 115 -39.60 -9.73 -11.25
N GLU A 116 -40.06 -9.46 -10.03
CA GLU A 116 -41.32 -10.00 -9.55
C GLU A 116 -42.12 -8.86 -8.92
N VAL A 117 -43.15 -8.46 -9.65
CA VAL A 117 -44.23 -7.60 -9.19
C VAL A 117 -44.97 -8.35 -8.08
N VAL A 118 -45.37 -7.64 -7.01
CA VAL A 118 -46.71 -7.66 -6.39
C VAL A 118 -46.66 -6.92 -5.04
N THR A 119 -47.36 -5.78 -5.05
CA THR A 119 -48.21 -5.23 -3.99
C THR A 119 -47.59 -4.57 -2.75
N GLU A 120 -47.67 -3.25 -2.81
CA GLU A 120 -47.77 -2.26 -1.74
C GLU A 120 -48.96 -2.57 -0.80
N GLU A 121 -48.70 -2.73 0.50
CA GLU A 121 -49.51 -2.09 1.56
C GLU A 121 -48.74 -2.08 2.91
N GLU A 122 -49.03 -1.02 3.66
CA GLU A 122 -48.41 -0.50 4.88
C GLU A 122 -48.26 -1.49 6.05
N ALA A 123 -47.17 -1.36 6.80
CA ALA A 123 -47.21 -1.43 8.26
C ALA A 123 -45.97 -0.78 8.88
N GLN A 124 -46.13 0.49 9.21
CA GLN A 124 -45.29 1.26 10.12
C GLN A 124 -45.31 0.62 11.52
N SER A 125 -44.15 0.15 12.02
CA SER A 125 -43.91 0.06 13.47
C SER A 125 -42.41 0.19 13.78
N THR A 126 -42.06 1.40 14.21
CA THR A 126 -41.21 1.70 15.38
C THR A 126 -40.57 0.50 16.09
N ILE A 127 -39.25 0.52 16.27
CA ILE A 127 -38.58 0.50 17.58
C ILE A 127 -37.10 0.89 17.43
N THR A 128 -36.80 2.00 18.09
CA THR A 128 -35.52 2.49 18.58
C THR A 128 -34.79 1.46 19.46
N LYS A 129 -33.49 1.27 19.24
CA LYS A 129 -32.45 0.86 20.21
C LYS A 129 -31.10 0.98 19.46
N GLU A 130 -30.33 2.05 19.63
CA GLU A 130 -29.43 2.32 20.75
C GLU A 130 -28.51 1.14 21.10
N VAL A 131 -27.33 1.11 20.47
CA VAL A 131 -26.04 0.58 20.98
C VAL A 131 -24.95 1.42 20.29
N GLU A 132 -24.52 2.53 20.87
CA GLU A 132 -23.39 2.63 21.80
C GLU A 132 -22.02 2.27 21.20
N LYS A 133 -21.32 3.34 20.76
CA LYS A 133 -19.94 3.71 21.15
C LYS A 133 -18.83 2.64 21.06
N LYS A 134 -17.98 2.81 20.06
CA LYS A 134 -16.53 2.70 20.26
C LYS A 134 -15.80 3.71 19.38
N GLU A 135 -15.44 4.84 19.99
CA GLU A 135 -14.53 5.82 19.42
C GLU A 135 -13.11 5.27 19.48
N GLU A 136 -12.41 5.19 18.34
CA GLU A 136 -10.95 5.09 18.28
C GLU A 136 -10.40 6.41 17.72
N VAL A 137 -10.12 7.34 18.63
CA VAL A 137 -9.50 8.63 18.31
C VAL A 137 -8.02 8.40 17.98
N LYS A 138 -7.66 8.36 16.69
CA LYS A 138 -6.27 8.46 16.25
C LYS A 138 -5.86 9.93 16.35
N GLY A 139 -5.47 10.33 17.56
CA GLY A 139 -5.20 11.70 17.97
C GLY A 139 -4.15 12.40 17.11
N LYS A 140 -4.55 13.53 16.52
CA LYS A 140 -3.61 14.64 16.24
C LYS A 140 -3.26 15.24 17.59
N ILE A 141 -2.02 15.04 18.05
CA ILE A 141 -1.54 15.65 19.30
C ILE A 141 -1.68 17.17 19.18
N PRO A 142 -2.26 17.89 20.17
CA PRO A 142 -2.44 19.33 20.08
C PRO A 142 -1.07 20.02 19.91
N ILE A 143 -0.99 20.96 18.97
CA ILE A 143 0.22 21.71 18.60
C ILE A 143 0.90 22.33 19.84
N ALA A 144 0.14 22.67 20.88
CA ALA A 144 0.65 23.17 22.15
C ALA A 144 1.64 22.21 22.84
N VAL A 145 1.42 20.88 22.77
CA VAL A 145 2.34 19.89 23.37
C VAL A 145 3.66 19.83 22.60
N TYR A 146 3.61 20.00 21.27
CA TYR A 146 4.82 20.08 20.45
C TYR A 146 5.66 21.32 20.78
N LEU A 147 5.03 22.48 20.98
CA LEU A 147 5.72 23.71 21.37
C LEU A 147 6.37 23.60 22.76
N ILE A 148 5.69 22.97 23.72
CA ILE A 148 6.26 22.73 25.06
C ILE A 148 7.48 21.78 24.97
N SER A 149 7.42 20.75 24.14
CA SER A 149 8.55 19.83 23.94
C SER A 149 9.78 20.52 23.34
N ILE A 150 9.58 21.42 22.36
CA ILE A 150 10.67 22.21 21.76
C ILE A 150 11.30 23.14 22.79
N LEU A 151 10.48 23.79 23.62
CA LEU A 151 10.97 24.71 24.65
C LEU A 151 11.84 23.99 25.69
N LEU A 152 11.46 22.78 26.12
CA LEU A 152 12.25 21.97 27.05
C LEU A 152 13.60 21.54 26.46
N ILE A 153 13.63 21.18 25.17
CA ILE A 153 14.87 20.81 24.49
C ILE A 153 15.80 22.03 24.35
N ALA A 154 15.26 23.20 24.01
CA ALA A 154 16.06 24.43 23.92
C ALA A 154 16.69 24.80 25.27
N VAL A 155 15.92 24.72 26.36
CA VAL A 155 16.42 25.02 27.72
C VAL A 155 17.53 24.04 28.13
N THR A 156 17.36 22.74 27.87
CA THR A 156 18.39 21.74 28.21
C THR A 156 19.68 21.97 27.42
N VAL A 157 19.61 22.30 26.14
CA VAL A 157 20.79 22.63 25.31
C VAL A 157 21.51 23.88 25.84
N VAL A 158 20.77 24.93 26.21
CA VAL A 158 21.36 26.15 26.79
C VAL A 158 22.06 25.84 28.11
N ILE A 159 21.45 25.02 28.97
CA ILE A 159 22.06 24.59 30.25
C ILE A 159 23.37 23.83 29.99
N LEU A 160 23.38 22.90 29.03
CA LEU A 160 24.60 22.13 28.68
C LEU A 160 25.72 23.03 28.13
N ILE A 161 25.39 24.01 27.30
CA ILE A 161 26.37 24.99 26.79
C ILE A 161 26.93 25.83 27.95
N ALA A 162 26.07 26.31 28.85
CA ALA A 162 26.51 27.09 30.01
C ALA A 162 27.40 26.27 30.97
N GLN A 163 27.07 24.99 31.18
CA GLN A 163 27.90 24.07 31.96
C GLN A 163 29.27 23.83 31.30
N LYS A 164 29.30 23.68 29.98
CA LYS A 164 30.55 23.54 29.22
C LYS A 164 31.42 24.79 29.35
N MET A 165 30.85 25.99 29.19
CA MET A 165 31.59 27.26 29.33
C MET A 165 32.11 27.49 30.76
N LYS A 166 31.37 27.05 31.79
CA LYS A 166 31.83 27.15 33.18
C LYS A 166 32.99 26.21 33.48
N LYS A 167 33.01 25.03 32.84
CA LYS A 167 34.10 24.04 32.97
C LYS A 167 35.38 24.49 32.25
N GLU A 168 35.25 25.16 31.12
CA GLU A 168 36.39 25.68 30.33
C GLU A 168 37.09 26.88 31.01
N LYS A 169 36.36 27.69 31.77
CA LYS A 169 36.93 28.82 32.54
C LYS A 169 37.54 28.42 33.89
N ALA A 170 37.33 27.19 34.34
CA ALA A 170 37.80 26.67 35.63
C ALA A 170 38.99 25.70 35.50
N SER A 171 39.51 25.52 34.28
CA SER A 171 40.75 24.80 33.96
C SER A 171 41.80 25.78 33.46
#